data_AF-A0A942YG07-F1
#
_entry.id   AF-A0A942YG07-F1
#
_cell.length_a   1.000
_cell.length_b   1.000
_cell.length_c   1.000
_cell.angle_alpha   90.00
_cell.angle_beta   90.00
_cell.angle_gamma   90.00
#
_symmetry.space_group_name_H-M   'P 1'
#
loop_
_entity.id
_entity.type
_entity.pdbx_description
1 polymer ?
#
loop_
_entity_poly.entity_id
_entity_poly.type
_entity_poly.pdbx_seq_one_letter_code
_entity_poly.pdbx_strand_id
1 'polypeptide(L)'
;MQIILYLSVALIAVAFFILVLSLTKTLKAMKETLESVSHTLDGLETQLKGVTGETTMLLHKTNALADDIQGKVEKLDTVVLAVKDVGNTIQDMNDSVRKVTTSISSVMVRNQDKVAQVVQWGAVAKELKDKWFGEKNKKQDYKPFDSEVKVHNHQLERSEG
;
A
#
# COMPACT_ATOMS: atom_id res chain seq x y z
N MET A 1 64.60 -76.11 43.00
CA MET A 1 64.46 -74.66 43.27
C MET A 1 64.64 -73.81 42.01
N GLN A 2 65.67 -74.03 41.17
CA GLN A 2 65.93 -73.20 39.98
C GLN A 2 64.85 -73.26 38.87
N ILE A 3 64.24 -74.42 38.63
CA ILE A 3 63.20 -74.59 37.58
C ILE A 3 61.97 -73.72 37.85
N ILE A 4 61.54 -73.61 39.11
CA ILE A 4 60.38 -72.79 39.51
C ILE A 4 60.69 -71.31 39.24
N LEU A 5 61.92 -70.87 39.51
CA LEU A 5 62.37 -69.50 39.26
C LEU A 5 62.32 -69.16 37.76
N TYR A 6 62.83 -70.03 36.89
CA TYR A 6 62.75 -69.83 35.44
C TYR A 6 61.31 -69.76 34.93
N LEU A 7 60.43 -70.63 35.44
CA LEU A 7 59.01 -70.63 35.05
C LEU A 7 58.29 -69.34 35.47
N SER A 8 58.56 -68.84 36.68
CA SER A 8 57.99 -67.57 37.16
C SER A 8 58.44 -66.37 36.34
N VAL A 9 59.74 -66.30 36.01
CA VAL A 9 60.28 -65.22 35.17
C VAL A 9 59.66 -65.26 33.77
N ALA A 10 59.48 -66.45 33.19
CA ALA A 10 58.82 -66.60 31.90
C ALA A 10 57.36 -66.10 31.94
N LEU A 11 56.62 -66.40 33.01
CA LEU A 11 55.23 -65.96 33.16
C LEU A 11 55.13 -64.43 33.31
N ILE A 12 56.02 -63.83 34.10
CA ILE A 12 56.10 -62.36 34.27
C ILE A 12 56.45 -61.69 32.93
N ALA A 13 57.39 -62.24 32.17
CA ALA A 13 57.77 -61.70 30.87
C ALA A 13 56.57 -61.68 29.89
N VAL A 14 55.77 -62.75 29.85
CA VAL A 14 54.56 -62.81 29.02
C VAL A 14 53.51 -61.79 29.48
N ALA A 15 53.26 -61.69 30.79
CA ALA A 15 52.31 -60.72 31.32
C ALA A 15 52.74 -59.27 31.04
N PHE A 16 54.03 -58.96 31.22
CA PHE A 16 54.59 -57.65 30.93
C PHE A 16 54.50 -57.32 29.43
N PHE A 17 54.76 -58.31 28.56
CA PHE A 17 54.61 -58.13 27.12
C PHE A 17 53.18 -57.74 26.72
N ILE A 18 52.16 -58.42 27.27
CA ILE A 18 50.75 -58.08 27.04
C ILE A 18 50.43 -56.67 27.54
N LEU A 19 50.95 -56.28 28.71
CA LEU A 19 50.77 -54.94 29.26
C LEU A 19 51.35 -53.86 28.34
N VAL A 20 52.55 -54.06 27.80
CA VAL A 20 53.19 -53.12 26.86
C VAL A 20 52.37 -52.99 25.57
N LEU A 21 51.83 -54.09 25.05
CA LEU A 21 50.96 -54.05 23.86
C LEU A 21 49.69 -53.24 24.12
N SER A 22 49.04 -53.44 25.28
CA SER A 22 47.86 -52.68 25.67
C SER A 22 48.18 -51.19 25.82
N LEU A 23 49.28 -50.86 26.50
CA LEU A 23 49.69 -49.48 26.71
C LEU A 23 50.00 -48.76 25.40
N THR A 24 50.64 -49.44 24.45
CA THR A 24 50.91 -48.90 23.12
C THR A 24 49.61 -48.54 22.39
N LYS A 25 48.58 -49.39 22.49
CA LYS A 25 47.26 -49.11 21.91
C LYS A 25 46.61 -47.89 22.57
N THR A 26 46.63 -47.81 23.90
CA THR A 26 46.08 -46.67 24.64
C THR A 26 46.78 -45.36 24.28
N LEU A 27 48.12 -45.36 24.25
CA LEU A 27 48.88 -44.17 23.87
C LEU A 27 48.60 -43.73 22.43
N LYS A 28 48.44 -44.68 21.50
CA LYS A 28 48.06 -44.37 20.12
C LYS A 28 46.67 -43.75 20.04
N ALA A 29 45.68 -44.31 20.70
CA ALA A 29 44.33 -43.75 20.75
C ALA A 29 44.29 -42.36 21.41
N MET A 30 45.10 -42.15 22.44
CA MET A 30 45.23 -40.85 23.09
C MET A 30 45.88 -39.82 22.15
N LYS A 31 46.90 -40.22 21.37
CA LYS A 31 47.49 -39.37 20.34
C LYS A 31 46.48 -38.97 19.26
N GLU A 32 45.71 -39.93 18.74
CA GLU A 32 44.65 -39.67 17.75
C GLU A 32 43.57 -38.73 18.31
N THR A 33 43.21 -38.90 19.58
CA THR A 33 42.29 -37.98 20.28
C THR A 33 42.87 -36.57 20.37
N LEU A 34 44.13 -36.41 20.80
CA LEU A 34 44.77 -35.11 20.92
C LEU A 34 44.91 -34.41 19.56
N GLU A 35 45.23 -35.15 18.50
CA GLU A 35 45.28 -34.65 17.13
C GLU A 35 43.90 -34.20 16.64
N SER A 36 42.85 -34.96 16.93
CA SER A 36 41.46 -34.58 16.62
C SER A 36 41.02 -33.34 17.40
N VAL A 37 41.41 -33.21 18.66
CA VAL A 37 41.15 -32.01 19.48
C VAL A 37 41.89 -30.81 18.90
N SER A 38 43.17 -30.96 18.52
CA SER A 38 43.94 -29.89 17.86
C SER A 38 43.25 -29.43 16.58
N HIS A 39 42.86 -30.35 15.70
CA HIS A 39 42.11 -30.03 14.49
C HIS A 39 40.77 -29.38 14.76
N THR A 40 40.07 -29.80 15.82
CA THR A 40 38.81 -29.18 16.24
C THR A 40 39.03 -27.74 16.71
N LEU A 41 40.10 -27.49 17.47
CA LEU A 41 40.45 -26.15 17.93
C LEU A 41 40.85 -25.23 16.77
N ASP A 42 41.65 -25.71 15.82
CA ASP A 42 42.00 -24.95 14.60
C ASP A 42 40.75 -24.64 13.75
N GLY A 43 39.87 -25.64 13.59
CA GLY A 43 38.59 -25.49 12.89
C GLY A 43 37.65 -24.51 13.60
N LEU A 44 37.64 -24.51 14.94
CA LEU A 44 36.85 -23.60 15.75
C LEU A 44 37.41 -22.17 15.72
N GLU A 45 38.74 -21.99 15.77
CA GLU A 45 39.37 -20.68 15.61
C GLU A 45 39.03 -20.08 14.24
N THR A 46 39.13 -20.88 13.18
CA THR A 46 38.79 -20.47 11.82
C THR A 46 37.32 -20.08 11.70
N GLN A 47 36.41 -20.88 12.26
CA GLN A 47 34.99 -20.57 12.28
C GLN A 47 34.68 -19.32 13.11
N LEU A 48 35.32 -19.13 14.26
CA LEU A 48 35.13 -17.92 15.08
C LEU A 48 35.63 -16.66 14.38
N LYS A 49 36.75 -16.72 13.64
CA LYS A 49 37.19 -15.61 12.78
C LYS A 49 36.17 -15.31 11.69
N GLY A 50 35.62 -16.35 11.05
CA GLY A 50 34.54 -16.22 10.07
C GLY A 50 33.28 -15.58 10.65
N VAL A 51 32.74 -16.15 11.74
CA VAL A 51 31.56 -15.64 12.45
C VAL A 51 31.78 -14.23 12.99
N THR A 52 32.96 -13.91 13.52
CA THR A 52 33.27 -12.54 13.98
C THR A 52 33.28 -11.57 12.81
N GLY A 53 33.88 -11.94 11.67
CA GLY A 53 33.86 -11.13 10.45
C GLY A 53 32.45 -10.93 9.90
N GLU A 54 31.66 -12.00 9.83
CA GLU A 54 30.24 -11.94 9.45
C GLU A 54 29.42 -11.11 10.46
N THR A 55 29.70 -11.21 11.76
CA THR A 55 29.05 -10.41 12.80
C THR A 55 29.40 -8.92 12.67
N THR A 56 30.66 -8.57 12.38
CA THR A 56 31.04 -7.19 12.07
C THR A 56 30.32 -6.69 10.82
N MET A 57 30.18 -7.52 9.79
CA MET A 57 29.40 -7.19 8.59
C MET A 57 27.90 -7.02 8.92
N LEU A 58 27.35 -7.86 9.79
CA LEU A 58 25.97 -7.75 10.27
C LEU A 58 25.77 -6.48 11.10
N LEU A 59 26.69 -6.11 11.99
CA LEU A 59 26.65 -4.84 12.72
C LEU A 59 26.66 -3.65 11.76
N HIS A 60 27.49 -3.70 10.72
CA HIS A 60 27.51 -2.65 9.70
C HIS A 60 26.20 -2.60 8.89
N LYS A 61 25.63 -3.75 8.53
CA LYS A 61 24.31 -3.83 7.85
C LYS A 61 23.17 -3.36 8.75
N THR A 62 23.20 -3.67 10.05
CA THR A 62 22.24 -3.20 11.04
C THR A 62 22.36 -1.69 11.23
N ASN A 63 23.57 -1.13 11.22
CA ASN A 63 23.77 0.32 11.26
C ASN A 63 23.23 0.99 9.98
N ALA A 64 23.49 0.42 8.81
CA ALA A 64 22.92 0.90 7.55
C ALA A 64 21.39 0.76 7.50
N LEU A 65 20.84 -0.30 8.11
CA LEU A 65 19.40 -0.50 8.24
C LEU A 65 18.78 0.51 9.21
N ALA A 66 19.45 0.83 10.32
CA ALA A 66 19.00 1.86 11.25
C ALA A 66 18.93 3.24 10.56
N ASP A 67 19.93 3.56 9.72
CA ASP A 67 19.97 4.79 8.93
C ASP A 67 18.85 4.83 7.87
N ASP A 68 18.61 3.72 7.15
CA ASP A 68 17.51 3.62 6.18
C ASP A 68 16.12 3.67 6.85
N ILE A 69 15.96 3.07 8.04
CA ILE A 69 14.73 3.18 8.82
C ILE A 69 14.50 4.62 9.23
N GLN A 70 15.53 5.34 9.70
CA GLN A 70 15.39 6.74 10.07
C GLN A 70 14.94 7.60 8.87
N GLY A 71 15.57 7.42 7.70
CA GLY A 71 15.18 8.10 6.47
C GLY A 71 13.79 7.69 5.93
N LYS A 72 13.36 6.45 6.13
CA LYS A 72 12.00 6.00 5.78
C LYS A 72 10.95 6.56 6.73
N VAL A 73 11.24 6.67 8.03
CA VAL A 73 10.33 7.26 9.01
C VAL A 73 10.10 8.74 8.73
N GLU A 74 11.14 9.49 8.37
CA GLU A 74 11.01 10.91 7.98
C GLU A 74 10.12 11.08 6.72
N LYS A 75 10.27 10.18 5.74
CA LYS A 75 9.38 10.15 4.57
C LYS A 75 7.95 9.75 4.93
N LEU A 76 7.76 8.84 5.90
CA LEU A 76 6.44 8.48 6.39
C LEU A 76 5.75 9.66 7.07
N ASP A 77 6.46 10.50 7.83
CA ASP A 77 5.89 11.70 8.44
C ASP A 77 5.32 12.63 7.35
N THR A 78 6.07 12.84 6.26
CA THR A 78 5.62 13.62 5.11
C THR A 78 4.39 13.00 4.43
N VAL A 79 4.34 11.66 4.29
CA VAL A 79 3.18 10.96 3.72
C VAL A 79 1.97 11.06 4.65
N VAL A 80 2.17 10.96 5.96
CA VAL A 80 1.11 11.12 6.97
C VAL A 80 0.54 12.55 6.94
N LEU A 81 1.39 13.56 6.80
CA LEU A 81 0.97 14.95 6.61
C LEU A 81 0.18 15.12 5.29
N ALA A 82 0.67 14.55 4.18
CA ALA A 82 -0.04 14.60 2.90
C ALA A 82 -1.42 13.93 2.96
N VAL A 83 -1.55 12.81 3.67
CA VAL A 83 -2.84 12.13 3.89
C VAL A 83 -3.76 12.96 4.80
N LYS A 84 -3.21 13.65 5.80
CA LYS A 84 -3.97 14.57 6.67
C LYS A 84 -4.57 15.73 5.87
N ASP A 85 -3.83 16.33 4.95
CA ASP A 85 -4.32 17.42 4.11
C ASP A 85 -5.43 16.95 3.14
N VAL A 86 -5.31 15.75 2.59
CA VAL A 86 -6.39 15.11 1.81
C VAL A 86 -7.61 14.83 2.70
N GLY A 87 -7.40 14.33 3.92
CA GLY A 87 -8.46 14.09 4.90
C GLY A 87 -9.23 15.36 5.24
N ASN A 88 -8.51 16.47 5.51
CA ASN A 88 -9.10 17.78 5.74
C ASN A 88 -9.91 18.25 4.51
N THR A 89 -9.37 18.09 3.30
CA THR A 89 -10.07 18.46 2.06
C THR A 89 -11.36 17.67 1.86
N ILE A 90 -11.35 16.37 2.15
CA ILE A 90 -12.56 15.52 2.07
C ILE A 90 -13.58 15.96 3.13
N GLN A 91 -13.12 16.31 4.33
CA GLN A 91 -13.97 16.81 5.39
C GLN A 91 -14.61 18.16 5.01
N ASP A 92 -13.83 19.08 4.45
CA ASP A 92 -14.31 20.38 3.94
C ASP A 92 -15.28 20.20 2.76
N MET A 93 -15.04 19.20 1.89
CA MET A 93 -15.98 18.81 0.84
C MET A 93 -17.29 18.31 1.41
N ASN A 94 -17.26 17.45 2.42
CA ASN A 94 -18.46 16.92 3.07
C ASN A 94 -19.29 18.05 3.70
N ASP A 95 -18.63 19.00 4.37
CA ASP A 95 -19.29 20.17 4.94
C ASP A 95 -19.88 21.09 3.87
N SER A 96 -19.16 21.31 2.77
CA SER A 96 -19.62 22.11 1.64
C SER A 96 -20.83 21.48 0.95
N VAL A 97 -20.79 20.17 0.68
CA VAL A 97 -21.91 19.41 0.09
C VAL A 97 -23.11 19.45 1.02
N ARG A 98 -22.92 19.20 2.32
CA ARG A 98 -24.01 19.27 3.31
C ARG A 98 -24.63 20.66 3.38
N LYS A 99 -23.82 21.72 3.30
CA LYS A 99 -24.29 23.12 3.31
C LYS A 99 -25.05 23.48 2.04
N VAL A 100 -24.61 23.00 0.87
CA VAL A 100 -25.32 23.16 -0.41
C VAL A 100 -26.65 22.41 -0.41
N THR A 101 -26.67 21.14 0.02
CA THR A 101 -27.90 20.34 0.12
C THR A 101 -28.90 20.98 1.10
N THR A 102 -28.42 21.46 2.26
CA THR A 102 -29.29 22.15 3.24
C THR A 102 -29.81 23.49 2.71
N SER A 103 -29.00 24.22 1.93
CA SER A 103 -29.40 25.47 1.29
C SER A 103 -30.39 25.25 0.13
N ILE A 104 -30.28 24.13 -0.60
CA ILE A 104 -31.26 23.76 -1.63
C ILE A 104 -32.61 23.41 -1.00
N SER A 105 -32.62 22.68 0.13
CA SER A 105 -33.84 22.40 0.88
C SER A 105 -34.52 23.65 1.45
N SER A 106 -33.75 24.68 1.83
CA SER A 106 -34.32 25.95 2.32
C SER A 106 -34.75 26.92 1.21
N VAL A 107 -34.13 26.85 0.02
CA VAL A 107 -34.52 27.65 -1.15
C VAL A 107 -35.76 27.07 -1.85
N MET A 108 -36.05 25.77 -1.70
CA MET A 108 -37.24 25.13 -2.28
C MET A 108 -38.56 25.49 -1.57
N VAL A 109 -38.52 26.08 -0.37
CA VAL A 109 -39.72 26.48 0.38
C VAL A 109 -40.20 27.90 0.06
N ARG A 110 -39.44 28.72 -0.69
CA ARG A 110 -39.72 30.17 -0.79
C ARG A 110 -39.92 30.75 -2.20
N ASN A 111 -40.16 29.94 -3.23
CA ASN A 111 -40.26 30.46 -4.60
C ASN A 111 -41.40 29.82 -5.42
N GLN A 112 -42.63 29.91 -4.90
CA GLN A 112 -43.85 29.53 -5.62
C GLN A 112 -44.16 30.44 -6.84
N ASP A 113 -43.46 31.57 -7.03
CA ASP A 113 -43.74 32.53 -8.11
C ASP A 113 -43.01 32.27 -9.45
N LYS A 114 -42.10 31.27 -9.56
CA LYS A 114 -41.40 30.99 -10.84
C LYS A 114 -41.91 29.79 -11.64
N VAL A 115 -43.03 29.18 -11.23
CA VAL A 115 -43.63 28.07 -11.99
C VAL A 115 -44.19 28.54 -13.34
N ALA A 116 -44.51 29.83 -13.49
CA ALA A 116 -45.01 30.40 -14.74
C ALA A 116 -43.99 30.44 -15.91
N GLN A 117 -42.67 30.37 -15.64
CA GLN A 117 -41.65 30.40 -16.71
C GLN A 117 -41.34 29.02 -17.29
N VAL A 118 -41.55 27.93 -16.56
CA VAL A 118 -41.26 26.55 -17.04
C VAL A 118 -42.22 26.10 -18.14
N VAL A 119 -43.44 26.65 -18.16
CA VAL A 119 -44.46 26.35 -19.20
C VAL A 119 -44.01 26.84 -20.58
N GLN A 120 -43.20 27.90 -20.65
CA GLN A 120 -42.72 28.47 -21.92
C GLN A 120 -41.64 27.62 -22.58
N TRP A 121 -40.75 26.98 -21.80
CA TRP A 121 -39.71 26.09 -22.32
C TRP A 121 -40.28 24.77 -22.85
N GLY A 122 -41.43 24.33 -22.33
CA GLY A 122 -42.13 23.14 -22.81
C GLY A 122 -42.66 23.27 -24.24
N ALA A 123 -43.08 24.48 -24.63
CA ALA A 123 -43.56 24.75 -25.99
C ALA A 123 -42.40 24.68 -27.02
N VAL A 124 -41.26 25.29 -26.70
CA VAL A 124 -40.06 25.30 -27.57
C VAL A 124 -39.45 23.90 -27.72
N ALA A 125 -39.40 23.11 -26.65
CA ALA A 125 -38.93 21.73 -26.69
C ALA A 125 -39.84 20.82 -27.54
N LYS A 126 -41.16 21.07 -27.51
CA LYS A 126 -42.14 20.34 -28.33
C LYS A 126 -41.96 20.66 -29.82
N GLU A 127 -41.74 21.92 -30.16
CA GLU A 127 -41.48 22.36 -31.54
C GLU A 127 -40.17 21.77 -32.11
N LEU A 128 -39.11 21.71 -31.30
CA LEU A 128 -37.84 21.09 -31.70
C LEU A 128 -37.96 19.58 -31.93
N LYS A 129 -38.75 18.89 -31.09
CA LYS A 129 -39.02 17.46 -31.25
C LYS A 129 -39.84 17.18 -32.52
N ASP A 130 -40.88 17.97 -32.75
CA ASP A 130 -41.76 17.78 -33.92
C ASP A 130 -40.99 18.06 -35.23
N LYS A 131 -40.05 19.01 -35.24
CA LYS A 131 -39.19 19.29 -36.39
C LYS A 131 -38.17 18.19 -36.70
N TRP A 132 -37.73 17.43 -35.69
CA TRP A 132 -36.71 16.38 -35.87
C TRP A 132 -37.30 15.00 -36.20
N PHE A 133 -38.56 14.75 -35.82
CA PHE A 133 -39.23 13.46 -36.05
C PHE A 133 -40.43 13.51 -37.01
N GLY A 134 -40.83 14.70 -37.48
CA GLY A 134 -42.06 14.92 -38.24
C GLY A 134 -41.94 15.02 -39.76
N GLU A 135 -40.82 14.63 -40.38
CA GLU A 135 -40.63 14.75 -41.84
C GLU A 135 -41.08 13.51 -42.62
N LYS A 136 -42.33 13.06 -42.39
CA LYS A 136 -43.08 12.23 -43.34
C LYS A 136 -44.54 12.70 -43.41
N ASN A 137 -44.86 13.34 -44.54
CA ASN A 137 -46.18 13.73 -45.04
C ASN A 137 -46.74 15.08 -44.58
N LYS A 138 -46.52 16.13 -45.38
CA LYS A 138 -47.61 16.72 -46.20
C LYS A 138 -47.10 17.77 -47.18
N LYS A 139 -47.71 17.71 -48.36
CA LYS A 139 -47.50 18.56 -49.53
C LYS A 139 -47.94 20.00 -49.26
N GLN A 140 -47.15 20.92 -49.80
CA GLN A 140 -47.53 22.16 -50.48
C GLN A 140 -48.96 22.67 -50.25
N ASP A 141 -49.07 23.83 -49.60
CA ASP A 141 -49.83 24.94 -50.19
C ASP A 141 -49.24 26.27 -49.71
N TYR A 142 -48.87 27.14 -50.65
CA TYR A 142 -48.37 28.49 -50.40
C TYR A 142 -49.23 29.45 -51.21
N LYS A 143 -49.91 30.37 -50.52
CA LYS A 143 -50.38 31.65 -51.06
C LYS A 143 -50.37 32.73 -49.96
N PRO A 144 -50.20 34.01 -50.34
CA PRO A 144 -49.26 34.91 -49.70
C PRO A 144 -49.87 35.89 -48.70
N PHE A 145 -48.95 36.52 -47.97
CA PHE A 145 -49.09 37.56 -46.96
C PHE A 145 -49.74 38.85 -47.52
N ASP A 146 -50.98 39.13 -47.11
CA ASP A 146 -51.59 40.45 -47.26
C ASP A 146 -51.16 41.36 -46.10
N SER A 147 -50.53 42.47 -46.47
CA SER A 147 -50.15 43.56 -45.59
C SER A 147 -51.33 44.50 -45.37
N GLU A 148 -51.93 44.47 -44.17
CA GLU A 148 -52.66 45.63 -43.65
C GLU A 148 -52.45 45.72 -42.14
N VAL A 149 -51.50 46.58 -41.74
CA VAL A 149 -51.39 47.10 -40.38
C VAL A 149 -52.46 48.17 -40.21
N LYS A 150 -53.58 47.84 -39.54
CA LYS A 150 -54.55 48.83 -39.06
C LYS A 150 -54.32 49.10 -37.58
N VAL A 151 -53.70 50.26 -37.33
CA VAL A 151 -53.56 50.90 -36.03
C VAL A 151 -54.92 51.46 -35.61
N HIS A 152 -55.37 51.14 -34.40
CA HIS A 152 -56.38 51.95 -33.71
C HIS A 152 -56.02 52.10 -32.23
N ASN A 153 -55.49 53.27 -31.88
CA ASN A 153 -55.33 53.76 -30.52
C ASN A 153 -56.37 54.87 -30.29
N HIS A 154 -57.31 54.63 -29.36
CA HIS A 154 -58.26 55.60 -28.80
C HIS A 154 -59.01 54.84 -27.68
N GLN A 155 -59.16 55.25 -26.42
CA GLN A 155 -59.04 56.54 -25.75
C GLN A 155 -58.81 56.34 -24.25
N LEU A 156 -58.06 57.26 -23.64
CA LEU A 156 -58.22 57.65 -22.24
C LEU A 156 -58.24 59.18 -22.22
N GLU A 157 -59.43 59.79 -22.22
CA GLU A 157 -59.65 61.14 -21.70
C GLU A 157 -61.15 61.42 -21.59
N ARG A 158 -61.67 61.33 -20.36
CA ARG A 158 -62.56 62.34 -19.75
C ARG A 158 -62.91 61.92 -18.33
N SER A 159 -62.15 62.46 -17.38
CA SER A 159 -62.68 62.91 -16.11
C SER A 159 -63.09 64.35 -16.32
N GLU A 160 -64.40 64.63 -16.40
CA GLU A 160 -65.07 65.86 -15.97
C GLU A 160 -66.58 65.54 -15.94
N GLY A 161 -67.18 65.56 -14.75
CA GLY A 161 -68.60 65.27 -14.51
C GLY A 161 -68.83 64.38 -13.30
#